data_AF-A0A2S0JZ59-F1
#
_entry.id   AF-A0A2S0JZ59-F1
#
_cell.length_a   1.000
_cell.length_b   1.000
_cell.length_c   1.000
_cell.angle_alpha   90.00
_cell.angle_beta   90.00
_cell.angle_gamma   90.00
#
_symmetry.space_group_name_H-M   'P 1'
#
loop_
_entity.id
_entity.type
_entity.pdbx_description
1 polymer ?
#
loop_
_entity_poly.entity_id
_entity_poly.type
_entity_poly.pdbx_seq_one_letter_code
_entity_poly.pdbx_strand_id
1 'polypeptide(L)'
;MEIEMARKLWLNEMTEKEFIDAFFPNGIDSEYVLKLLYGAYEIRDVEAVRWMLFVASKFDLFTLNYTRVLCSLIEEDWHKSHEDIAFTLSKLKPLSAVESLYKAVFHELAYLDYDDNFALAVKCIWGLGNINSPDSIEKLKSLSKSNNETIKRNAMEQLEMRGLFTERQSELILNLFKNEISQGDFIEDFYPDYLYTADDFKRSDYVLKLICDEYEKRDAQSVEYLLYVASVFGLITAQYKKIASNLIKEEWYQKQEETVSLVDLAKLSSNH
;
A
#
# COMPACT_ATOMS: atom_id res chain seq x y z
N MET A 1 -6.72 -35.57 -18.17
CA MET A 1 -5.52 -36.35 -17.76
C MET A 1 -4.63 -35.48 -16.87
N GLU A 2 -4.43 -34.24 -17.31
CA GLU A 2 -3.78 -33.09 -16.68
C GLU A 2 -4.24 -32.84 -15.22
N ILE A 3 -5.55 -32.79 -14.99
CA ILE A 3 -6.15 -32.61 -13.66
C ILE A 3 -5.71 -33.70 -12.69
N GLU A 4 -5.77 -34.96 -13.13
CA GLU A 4 -5.44 -36.10 -12.28
C GLU A 4 -3.94 -36.14 -11.96
N MET A 5 -3.08 -35.75 -12.90
CA MET A 5 -1.64 -35.62 -12.64
C MET A 5 -1.36 -34.53 -11.59
N ALA A 6 -2.01 -33.37 -11.71
CA ALA A 6 -1.85 -32.26 -10.76
C ALA A 6 -2.35 -32.64 -9.36
N ARG A 7 -3.48 -33.35 -9.28
CA ARG A 7 -4.01 -33.91 -8.02
C ARG A 7 -3.04 -34.92 -7.39
N LYS A 8 -2.49 -35.84 -8.18
CA LYS A 8 -1.48 -36.81 -7.70
C LYS A 8 -0.21 -36.12 -7.19
N LEU A 9 0.25 -35.09 -7.89
CA LEU A 9 1.39 -34.28 -7.42
C LEU A 9 1.07 -33.63 -6.07
N TRP A 10 -0.12 -33.03 -5.91
CA TRP A 10 -0.55 -32.42 -4.65
C TRP A 10 -0.61 -33.43 -3.50
N LEU A 11 -1.11 -34.64 -3.75
CA LEU A 11 -1.22 -35.71 -2.76
C LEU A 11 0.11 -36.44 -2.48
N ASN A 12 1.20 -36.03 -3.13
CA ASN A 12 2.49 -36.72 -3.11
C ASN A 12 2.42 -38.19 -3.61
N GLU A 13 1.44 -38.50 -4.47
CA GLU A 13 1.32 -39.79 -5.17
C GLU A 13 2.14 -39.82 -6.48
N MET A 14 2.70 -38.68 -6.88
CA MET A 14 3.57 -38.50 -8.04
C MET A 14 4.68 -37.52 -7.66
N THR A 15 5.92 -37.82 -8.04
CA THR A 15 7.06 -36.93 -7.82
C THR A 15 7.03 -35.75 -8.79
N GLU A 16 7.70 -34.64 -8.45
CA GLU A 16 7.84 -33.50 -9.36
C GLU A 16 8.49 -33.90 -10.69
N LYS A 17 9.48 -34.80 -10.65
CA LYS A 17 10.15 -35.30 -11.87
C LYS A 17 9.18 -36.06 -12.76
N GLU A 18 8.43 -37.02 -12.21
CA GLU A 18 7.43 -37.78 -12.97
C GLU A 18 6.34 -36.87 -13.53
N PHE A 19 5.93 -35.86 -12.76
CA PHE A 19 4.97 -34.86 -13.22
C PHE A 19 5.53 -34.05 -14.39
N ILE A 20 6.76 -33.53 -14.28
CA ILE A 20 7.40 -32.76 -15.35
C ILE A 20 7.54 -33.61 -16.61
N ASP A 21 8.05 -34.83 -16.49
CA ASP A 21 8.27 -35.72 -17.64
C ASP A 21 6.93 -36.04 -18.37
N ALA A 22 5.82 -36.14 -17.63
CA ALA A 22 4.50 -36.47 -18.19
C ALA A 22 3.68 -35.24 -18.66
N PHE A 23 3.65 -34.18 -17.87
CA PHE A 23 2.84 -32.98 -18.10
C PHE A 23 3.55 -31.97 -19.02
N PHE A 24 4.87 -31.94 -18.95
CA PHE A 24 5.76 -31.03 -19.69
C PHE A 24 6.79 -31.83 -20.52
N PRO A 25 6.35 -32.70 -21.46
CA PRO A 25 7.27 -33.57 -22.19
C PRO A 25 8.31 -32.82 -23.03
N ASN A 26 8.05 -31.53 -23.33
CA ASN A 26 8.96 -30.64 -24.07
C ASN A 26 9.59 -29.56 -23.17
N GLY A 27 9.60 -29.76 -21.86
CA GLY A 27 10.04 -28.78 -20.88
C GLY A 27 8.90 -27.94 -20.31
N ILE A 28 9.15 -27.34 -19.14
CA ILE A 28 8.17 -26.53 -18.40
C ILE A 28 7.77 -25.32 -19.25
N ASP A 29 6.46 -25.17 -19.48
CA ASP A 29 5.89 -24.13 -20.33
C ASP A 29 4.74 -23.41 -19.62
N SER A 30 4.97 -22.13 -19.32
CA SER A 30 3.99 -21.24 -18.69
C SER A 30 2.79 -20.95 -19.61
N GLU A 31 3.00 -20.85 -20.93
CA GLU A 31 1.92 -20.57 -21.89
C GLU A 31 0.98 -21.76 -22.04
N TYR A 32 1.51 -22.99 -21.95
CA TYR A 32 0.70 -24.20 -21.92
C TYR A 32 -0.26 -24.22 -20.73
N VAL A 33 0.22 -23.95 -19.51
CA VAL A 33 -0.63 -23.88 -18.32
C VAL A 33 -1.64 -22.73 -18.41
N LEU A 34 -1.25 -21.58 -18.96
CA LEU A 34 -2.15 -20.46 -19.19
C LEU A 34 -3.29 -20.84 -20.14
N LYS A 35 -2.98 -21.56 -21.23
CA LYS A 35 -3.98 -22.05 -22.18
C LYS A 35 -4.96 -23.02 -21.53
N LEU A 36 -4.48 -23.93 -20.67
CA LEU A 36 -5.34 -24.84 -19.91
C LEU A 36 -6.25 -24.07 -18.94
N LEU A 37 -5.73 -23.03 -18.27
CA LEU A 37 -6.51 -22.19 -17.37
C LEU A 37 -7.60 -21.38 -18.12
N TYR A 38 -7.31 -20.87 -19.31
CA TYR A 38 -8.34 -20.26 -20.17
C TYR A 38 -9.41 -21.26 -20.59
N GLY A 39 -9.02 -22.47 -21.00
CA GLY A 39 -9.97 -23.52 -21.34
C GLY A 39 -10.87 -23.88 -20.16
N ALA A 40 -10.29 -24.00 -18.96
CA ALA A 40 -11.04 -24.25 -17.73
C ALA A 40 -12.04 -23.13 -17.40
N TYR A 41 -11.64 -21.87 -17.60
CA TYR A 41 -12.52 -20.72 -17.45
C TYR A 41 -13.71 -20.75 -18.43
N GLU A 42 -13.45 -21.02 -19.72
CA GLU A 42 -14.48 -21.04 -20.77
C GLU A 42 -15.58 -22.09 -20.51
N ILE A 43 -15.20 -23.27 -20.00
CA ILE A 43 -16.16 -24.35 -19.70
C ILE A 43 -16.62 -24.37 -18.24
N ARG A 44 -16.17 -23.41 -17.41
CA ARG A 44 -16.46 -23.30 -15.96
C ARG A 44 -16.10 -24.57 -15.17
N ASP A 45 -14.93 -25.15 -15.45
CA ASP A 45 -14.43 -26.33 -14.75
C ASP A 45 -13.69 -25.93 -13.46
N VAL A 46 -14.38 -26.10 -12.33
CA VAL A 46 -13.91 -25.75 -10.98
C VAL A 46 -12.61 -26.46 -10.62
N GLU A 47 -12.50 -27.75 -10.94
CA GLU A 47 -11.33 -28.55 -10.58
C GLU A 47 -10.15 -28.17 -11.48
N ALA A 48 -10.39 -27.99 -12.79
CA ALA A 48 -9.35 -27.54 -13.70
C ALA A 48 -8.77 -26.18 -13.29
N VAL A 49 -9.60 -25.20 -12.89
CA VAL A 49 -9.12 -23.90 -12.37
C VAL A 49 -8.22 -24.10 -11.17
N ARG A 50 -8.69 -24.83 -10.15
CA ARG A 50 -7.93 -25.10 -8.93
C ARG A 50 -6.56 -25.71 -9.26
N TRP A 51 -6.54 -26.76 -10.08
CA TRP A 51 -5.32 -27.51 -10.35
C TRP A 51 -4.35 -26.77 -11.26
N MET A 52 -4.83 -25.98 -12.23
CA MET A 52 -3.95 -25.16 -13.06
C MET A 52 -3.35 -23.99 -12.29
N LEU A 53 -4.09 -23.38 -11.35
CA LEU A 53 -3.53 -22.39 -10.42
C LEU A 53 -2.47 -23.03 -9.51
N PHE A 54 -2.72 -24.24 -9.01
CA PHE A 54 -1.73 -24.98 -8.22
C PHE A 54 -0.45 -25.25 -9.03
N VAL A 55 -0.56 -25.82 -10.24
CA VAL A 55 0.59 -26.11 -11.10
C VAL A 55 1.38 -24.84 -11.40
N ALA A 56 0.69 -23.75 -11.78
CA ALA A 56 1.33 -22.47 -12.03
C ALA A 56 2.08 -21.94 -10.80
N SER A 57 1.50 -22.07 -9.60
CA SER A 57 2.17 -21.67 -8.35
C SER A 57 3.35 -22.58 -8.00
N LYS A 58 3.21 -23.89 -8.18
CA LYS A 58 4.18 -24.90 -7.75
C LYS A 58 5.49 -24.79 -8.53
N PHE A 59 5.41 -24.42 -9.80
CA PHE A 59 6.55 -24.29 -10.70
C PHE A 59 6.90 -22.83 -11.04
N ASP A 60 6.39 -21.86 -10.27
CA ASP A 60 6.66 -20.42 -10.44
C ASP A 60 6.40 -19.88 -11.87
N LEU A 61 5.26 -20.26 -12.44
CA LEU A 61 4.91 -19.99 -13.84
C LEU A 61 4.10 -18.72 -14.04
N PHE A 62 3.67 -18.05 -12.97
CA PHE A 62 2.83 -16.87 -13.09
C PHE A 62 3.62 -15.71 -13.70
N THR A 63 3.12 -15.21 -14.83
CA THR A 63 3.61 -14.01 -15.51
C THR A 63 2.48 -13.01 -15.71
N LEU A 64 2.78 -11.80 -16.16
CA LEU A 64 1.75 -10.80 -16.48
C LEU A 64 0.73 -11.27 -17.52
N ASN A 65 1.04 -12.28 -18.33
CA ASN A 65 0.10 -12.87 -19.30
C ASN A 65 -1.11 -13.53 -18.63
N TYR A 66 -1.00 -13.93 -17.36
CA TYR A 66 -2.11 -14.51 -16.58
C TYR A 66 -3.10 -13.45 -16.12
N THR A 67 -2.73 -12.17 -16.12
CA THR A 67 -3.52 -11.07 -15.53
C THR A 67 -4.96 -11.10 -16.01
N ARG A 68 -5.20 -11.24 -17.32
CA ARG A 68 -6.55 -11.17 -17.90
C ARG A 68 -7.45 -12.29 -17.40
N VAL A 69 -6.99 -13.54 -17.39
CA VAL A 69 -7.81 -14.67 -16.93
C VAL A 69 -8.01 -14.62 -15.41
N LEU A 70 -7.00 -14.19 -14.65
CA LEU A 70 -7.10 -14.03 -13.19
C LEU A 70 -8.10 -12.93 -12.80
N CYS A 71 -8.08 -11.78 -13.49
CA CYS A 71 -9.06 -10.70 -13.29
C CYS A 71 -10.49 -11.14 -13.66
N SER A 72 -10.63 -12.04 -14.64
CA SER A 72 -11.95 -12.58 -15.00
C SER A 72 -12.43 -13.57 -13.93
N LEU A 73 -11.58 -14.51 -13.52
CA LEU A 73 -11.89 -15.52 -12.50
C LEU A 73 -12.27 -14.90 -11.14
N ILE A 74 -11.55 -13.88 -10.67
CA ILE A 74 -11.85 -13.28 -9.35
C ILE A 74 -13.24 -12.62 -9.26
N GLU A 75 -13.87 -12.31 -10.40
CA GLU A 75 -15.22 -11.73 -10.48
C GLU A 75 -16.33 -12.78 -10.65
N GLU A 76 -15.99 -14.07 -10.77
CA GLU A 76 -16.95 -15.16 -10.98
C GLU A 76 -17.28 -15.93 -9.69
N ASP A 77 -18.50 -16.41 -9.52
CA ASP A 77 -18.97 -17.06 -8.28
C ASP A 77 -18.93 -18.60 -8.28
N TRP A 78 -18.64 -19.22 -9.44
CA TRP A 78 -18.77 -20.67 -9.63
C TRP A 78 -17.58 -21.50 -9.12
N HIS A 79 -16.49 -20.88 -8.67
CA HIS A 79 -15.32 -21.56 -8.10
C HIS A 79 -14.96 -21.04 -6.72
N LYS A 80 -13.90 -21.61 -6.11
CA LYS A 80 -13.46 -21.28 -4.74
C LYS A 80 -12.01 -20.78 -4.63
N SER A 81 -11.41 -20.40 -5.75
CA SER A 81 -9.99 -20.02 -5.83
C SER A 81 -9.73 -18.51 -5.64
N HIS A 82 -10.72 -17.73 -5.24
CA HIS A 82 -10.63 -16.26 -5.19
C HIS A 82 -9.47 -15.76 -4.34
N GLU A 83 -9.23 -16.38 -3.20
CA GLU A 83 -8.13 -16.00 -2.32
C GLU A 83 -6.74 -16.24 -2.93
N ASP A 84 -6.57 -17.36 -3.63
CA ASP A 84 -5.32 -17.68 -4.34
C ASP A 84 -5.12 -16.71 -5.50
N ILE A 85 -6.20 -16.37 -6.21
CA ILE A 85 -6.18 -15.41 -7.31
C ILE A 85 -5.81 -14.00 -6.80
N ALA A 86 -6.45 -13.54 -5.71
CA ALA A 86 -6.15 -12.25 -5.09
C ALA A 86 -4.69 -12.16 -4.66
N PHE A 87 -4.16 -13.23 -4.05
CA PHE A 87 -2.75 -13.31 -3.66
C PHE A 87 -1.81 -13.27 -4.87
N THR A 88 -2.12 -14.00 -5.95
CA THR A 88 -1.32 -14.00 -7.17
C THR A 88 -1.33 -12.63 -7.86
N LEU A 89 -2.48 -11.98 -7.99
CA LEU A 89 -2.58 -10.62 -8.53
C LEU A 89 -1.81 -9.60 -7.68
N SER A 90 -1.83 -9.75 -6.36
CA SER A 90 -1.05 -8.93 -5.41
C SER A 90 0.46 -9.07 -5.61
N LYS A 91 0.95 -10.26 -5.98
CA LYS A 91 2.37 -10.50 -6.31
C LYS A 91 2.75 -9.95 -7.68
N LEU A 92 1.91 -10.17 -8.69
CA LEU A 92 2.16 -9.73 -10.07
C LEU A 92 2.04 -8.21 -10.23
N LYS A 93 1.22 -7.56 -9.39
CA LYS A 93 0.99 -6.11 -9.36
C LYS A 93 0.58 -5.48 -10.71
N PRO A 94 -0.26 -6.09 -11.55
CA PRO A 94 -0.65 -5.47 -12.80
C PRO A 94 -1.64 -4.31 -12.55
N LEU A 95 -1.40 -3.16 -13.20
CA LEU A 95 -2.29 -1.99 -13.11
C LEU A 95 -3.73 -2.31 -13.52
N SER A 96 -3.92 -3.23 -14.48
CA SER A 96 -5.24 -3.63 -14.97
C SER A 96 -6.06 -4.46 -13.96
N ALA A 97 -5.46 -4.95 -12.87
CA ALA A 97 -6.18 -5.71 -11.84
C ALA A 97 -6.83 -4.84 -10.75
N VAL A 98 -6.57 -3.52 -10.75
CA VAL A 98 -7.06 -2.62 -9.70
C VAL A 98 -8.59 -2.69 -9.57
N GLU A 99 -9.31 -2.64 -10.68
CA GLU A 99 -10.78 -2.65 -10.64
C GLU A 99 -11.32 -4.02 -10.18
N SER A 100 -10.78 -5.12 -10.70
CA SER A 100 -11.23 -6.48 -10.32
C SER A 100 -10.94 -6.78 -8.85
N LEU A 101 -9.77 -6.40 -8.32
CA LEU A 101 -9.47 -6.50 -6.90
C LEU A 101 -10.42 -5.65 -6.05
N TYR A 102 -10.71 -4.42 -6.48
CA TYR A 102 -11.64 -3.55 -5.76
C TYR A 102 -13.06 -4.13 -5.70
N LYS A 103 -13.58 -4.65 -6.82
CA LYS A 103 -14.88 -5.34 -6.84
C LYS A 103 -14.89 -6.57 -5.93
N ALA A 104 -13.82 -7.36 -5.95
CA ALA A 104 -13.70 -8.58 -5.17
C ALA A 104 -13.74 -8.34 -3.64
N VAL A 105 -13.42 -7.12 -3.16
CA VAL A 105 -13.59 -6.73 -1.74
C VAL A 105 -15.04 -6.85 -1.28
N PHE A 106 -16.00 -6.62 -2.17
CA PHE A 106 -17.44 -6.63 -1.87
C PHE A 106 -18.12 -7.91 -2.35
N HIS A 107 -17.36 -8.91 -2.82
CA HIS A 107 -17.96 -10.10 -3.40
C HIS A 107 -18.54 -10.98 -2.30
N GLU A 108 -19.86 -11.15 -2.32
CA GLU A 108 -20.57 -12.11 -1.48
C GLU A 108 -20.52 -13.48 -2.17
N LEU A 109 -19.77 -14.42 -1.58
CA LEU A 109 -19.58 -15.77 -2.10
C LEU A 109 -20.12 -16.75 -1.06
N ALA A 110 -21.08 -17.60 -1.43
CA ALA A 110 -21.75 -18.51 -0.50
C ALA A 110 -20.79 -19.43 0.29
N TYR A 111 -19.61 -19.73 -0.27
CA TYR A 111 -18.62 -20.57 0.42
C TYR A 111 -17.79 -19.79 1.46
N LEU A 112 -17.89 -18.46 1.49
CA LEU A 112 -17.28 -17.54 2.44
C LEU A 112 -18.29 -16.96 3.46
N ASP A 113 -19.55 -17.42 3.47
CA ASP A 113 -20.58 -16.91 4.41
C ASP A 113 -20.19 -17.06 5.90
N TYR A 114 -19.26 -17.96 6.22
CA TYR A 114 -18.71 -18.18 7.57
C TYR A 114 -17.33 -17.54 7.77
N ASP A 115 -16.86 -16.73 6.83
CA ASP A 115 -15.57 -16.04 6.91
C ASP A 115 -15.68 -14.77 7.75
N ASP A 116 -15.66 -14.94 9.07
CA ASP A 116 -15.62 -13.83 10.03
C ASP A 116 -14.41 -12.90 9.83
N ASN A 117 -13.37 -13.35 9.12
CA ASN A 117 -12.13 -12.62 8.92
C ASN A 117 -12.09 -11.80 7.63
N PHE A 118 -13.08 -11.94 6.74
CA PHE A 118 -13.11 -11.30 5.42
C PHE A 118 -11.79 -11.50 4.65
N ALA A 119 -11.23 -12.72 4.68
CA ALA A 119 -9.90 -13.06 4.20
C ALA A 119 -9.69 -12.66 2.72
N LEU A 120 -10.69 -12.90 1.86
CA LEU A 120 -10.66 -12.44 0.47
C LEU A 120 -10.55 -10.92 0.36
N ALA A 121 -11.39 -10.18 1.08
CA ALA A 121 -11.40 -8.72 1.06
C ALA A 121 -10.06 -8.15 1.54
N VAL A 122 -9.52 -8.70 2.63
CA VAL A 122 -8.20 -8.34 3.15
C VAL A 122 -7.11 -8.58 2.09
N LYS A 123 -7.07 -9.77 1.47
CA LYS A 123 -6.09 -10.06 0.40
C LYS A 123 -6.22 -9.09 -0.77
N CYS A 124 -7.43 -8.70 -1.16
CA CYS A 124 -7.66 -7.72 -2.21
C CYS A 124 -7.17 -6.32 -1.82
N ILE A 125 -7.43 -5.87 -0.60
CA ILE A 125 -6.95 -4.58 -0.06
C ILE A 125 -5.41 -4.53 -0.07
N TRP A 126 -4.75 -5.59 0.39
CA TRP A 126 -3.30 -5.71 0.33
C TRP A 126 -2.79 -5.76 -1.11
N GLY A 127 -3.53 -6.38 -2.03
CA GLY A 127 -3.27 -6.32 -3.47
C GLY A 127 -3.30 -4.90 -4.03
N LEU A 128 -4.32 -4.11 -3.70
CA LEU A 128 -4.41 -2.70 -4.08
C LEU A 128 -3.24 -1.88 -3.52
N GLY A 129 -2.86 -2.13 -2.27
CA GLY A 129 -1.70 -1.53 -1.64
C GLY A 129 -0.38 -1.91 -2.31
N ASN A 130 -0.24 -3.16 -2.76
CA ASN A 130 0.95 -3.64 -3.45
C ASN A 130 1.10 -3.12 -4.88
N ILE A 131 -0.02 -2.88 -5.58
CA ILE A 131 -0.04 -2.23 -6.90
C ILE A 131 0.40 -0.76 -6.80
N ASN A 132 -0.07 -0.04 -5.77
CA ASN A 132 0.34 1.34 -5.44
C ASN A 132 0.32 2.32 -6.63
N SER A 133 -0.75 2.27 -7.41
CA SER A 133 -1.03 3.22 -8.50
C SER A 133 -1.95 4.33 -8.01
N PRO A 134 -2.04 5.50 -8.69
CA PRO A 134 -3.01 6.53 -8.37
C PRO A 134 -4.45 5.97 -8.25
N ASP A 135 -4.85 5.12 -9.19
CA ASP A 135 -6.18 4.49 -9.18
C ASP A 135 -6.37 3.57 -7.97
N SER A 136 -5.37 2.73 -7.65
CA SER A 136 -5.48 1.83 -6.49
C SER A 136 -5.47 2.59 -5.16
N ILE A 137 -4.79 3.72 -5.09
CA ILE A 137 -4.83 4.64 -3.94
C ILE A 137 -6.23 5.24 -3.77
N GLU A 138 -6.87 5.71 -4.84
CA GLU A 138 -8.24 6.23 -4.78
C GLU A 138 -9.24 5.16 -4.33
N LYS A 139 -9.07 3.91 -4.80
CA LYS A 139 -9.86 2.77 -4.30
C LYS A 139 -9.63 2.53 -2.81
N LEU A 140 -8.38 2.55 -2.33
CA LEU A 140 -8.07 2.41 -0.90
C LEU A 140 -8.69 3.54 -0.05
N LYS A 141 -8.66 4.80 -0.53
CA LYS A 141 -9.34 5.93 0.13
C LYS A 141 -10.86 5.78 0.18
N SER A 142 -11.46 5.12 -0.81
CA SER A 142 -12.87 4.75 -0.76
C SER A 142 -13.12 3.67 0.30
N LEU A 143 -12.29 2.62 0.34
CA LEU A 143 -12.42 1.52 1.30
C LEU A 143 -12.18 1.95 2.75
N SER A 144 -11.31 2.93 2.99
CA SER A 144 -11.08 3.49 4.34
C SER A 144 -12.28 4.26 4.91
N LYS A 145 -13.34 4.45 4.11
CA LYS A 145 -14.62 5.02 4.55
C LYS A 145 -15.72 3.96 4.70
N SER A 146 -15.39 2.68 4.58
CA SER A 146 -16.34 1.57 4.70
C SER A 146 -16.95 1.50 6.11
N ASN A 147 -18.22 1.08 6.20
CA ASN A 147 -18.88 0.75 7.47
C ASN A 147 -18.41 -0.59 8.05
N ASN A 148 -17.76 -1.43 7.24
CA ASN A 148 -17.13 -2.66 7.71
C ASN A 148 -15.76 -2.33 8.31
N GLU A 149 -15.61 -2.51 9.62
CA GLU A 149 -14.39 -2.14 10.35
C GLU A 149 -13.16 -2.94 9.89
N THR A 150 -13.29 -4.19 9.45
CA THR A 150 -12.18 -4.98 8.89
C THR A 150 -11.68 -4.38 7.58
N ILE A 151 -12.59 -4.05 6.65
CA ILE A 151 -12.24 -3.40 5.37
C ILE A 151 -11.60 -2.04 5.63
N LYS A 152 -12.23 -1.22 6.47
CA LYS A 152 -11.77 0.12 6.82
C LYS A 152 -10.37 0.10 7.43
N ARG A 153 -10.14 -0.73 8.45
CA ARG A 153 -8.84 -0.85 9.13
C ARG A 153 -7.74 -1.27 8.16
N ASN A 154 -7.95 -2.32 7.37
CA ASN A 154 -6.94 -2.79 6.43
C ASN A 154 -6.66 -1.74 5.34
N ALA A 155 -7.67 -1.01 4.86
CA ALA A 155 -7.47 0.03 3.87
C ALA A 155 -6.67 1.22 4.44
N MET A 156 -6.95 1.62 5.68
CA MET A 156 -6.17 2.63 6.39
C MET A 156 -4.72 2.18 6.59
N GLU A 157 -4.51 0.95 7.07
CA GLU A 157 -3.17 0.37 7.25
C GLU A 157 -2.37 0.36 5.94
N GLN A 158 -3.02 -0.01 4.82
CA GLN A 158 -2.34 0.06 3.53
C GLN A 158 -2.00 1.51 3.14
N LEU A 159 -2.89 2.49 3.33
CA LEU A 159 -2.59 3.91 3.05
C LEU A 159 -1.41 4.42 3.90
N GLU A 160 -1.41 4.10 5.19
CA GLU A 160 -0.35 4.45 6.15
C GLU A 160 1.01 3.92 5.72
N MET A 161 1.08 2.62 5.41
CA MET A 161 2.29 1.95 4.92
C MET A 161 2.86 2.54 3.62
N ARG A 162 2.09 3.35 2.86
CA ARG A 162 2.56 4.02 1.63
C ARG A 162 2.85 5.51 1.83
N GLY A 163 2.91 5.98 3.08
CA GLY A 163 3.13 7.40 3.40
C GLY A 163 1.97 8.30 3.00
N LEU A 164 0.78 7.74 2.78
CA LEU A 164 -0.44 8.49 2.48
C LEU A 164 -1.18 8.74 3.78
N PHE A 165 -0.71 9.74 4.53
CA PHE A 165 -1.34 10.19 5.77
C PHE A 165 -2.80 10.56 5.52
N THR A 166 -3.69 10.13 6.41
CA THR A 166 -5.06 10.62 6.44
C THR A 166 -5.13 11.97 7.14
N GLU A 167 -6.11 12.82 6.78
CA GLU A 167 -6.38 14.09 7.48
C GLU A 167 -6.45 13.91 9.00
N ARG A 168 -6.98 12.78 9.46
CA ARG A 168 -7.11 12.42 10.89
C ARG A 168 -5.76 12.24 11.60
N GLN A 169 -4.75 11.70 10.92
CA GLN A 169 -3.42 11.50 11.51
C GLN A 169 -2.62 12.78 11.55
N SER A 170 -2.73 13.56 10.48
CA SER A 170 -2.26 14.93 10.45
C SER A 170 -2.89 15.79 11.57
N GLU A 171 -4.19 15.64 11.80
CA GLU A 171 -4.92 16.33 12.86
C GLU A 171 -4.56 15.82 14.27
N LEU A 172 -4.30 14.51 14.42
CA LEU A 172 -3.80 13.93 15.68
C LEU A 172 -2.41 14.45 16.04
N ILE A 173 -1.51 14.49 15.06
CA ILE A 173 -0.18 15.08 15.19
C ILE A 173 -0.31 16.56 15.59
N LEU A 174 -1.15 17.33 14.88
CA LEU A 174 -1.43 18.73 15.22
C LEU A 174 -2.05 18.91 16.62
N ASN A 175 -2.94 18.02 17.06
CA ASN A 175 -3.61 18.11 18.35
C ASN A 175 -2.70 17.72 19.52
N LEU A 176 -1.82 16.73 19.32
CA LEU A 176 -0.72 16.43 20.25
C LEU A 176 0.17 17.66 20.41
N PHE A 177 0.55 18.30 19.29
CA PHE A 177 1.37 19.52 19.30
C PHE A 177 0.70 20.73 19.97
N LYS A 178 -0.59 20.99 19.71
CA LYS A 178 -1.31 22.10 20.37
C LYS A 178 -1.36 21.92 21.89
N ASN A 179 -1.50 20.68 22.36
CA ASN A 179 -1.49 20.37 23.78
C ASN A 179 -0.08 20.55 24.38
N GLU A 180 0.98 20.15 23.69
CA GLU A 180 2.37 20.27 24.19
C GLU A 180 2.88 21.72 24.17
N ILE A 181 2.61 22.51 23.12
CA ILE A 181 2.93 23.95 23.07
C ILE A 181 2.20 24.70 24.19
N SER A 182 0.97 24.31 24.51
CA SER A 182 0.22 24.91 25.63
C SER A 182 0.78 24.58 27.01
N GLN A 183 1.63 23.54 27.13
CA GLN A 183 2.24 23.11 28.38
C GLN A 183 3.71 23.53 28.54
N GLY A 184 4.35 24.07 27.49
CA GLY A 184 5.67 24.71 27.60
C GLY A 184 6.86 23.76 27.75
N ASP A 185 6.64 22.44 27.71
CA ASP A 185 7.70 21.44 27.84
C ASP A 185 8.17 20.99 26.43
N PHE A 186 9.32 21.49 25.99
CA PHE A 186 10.06 20.91 24.87
C PHE A 186 10.70 19.60 25.35
N ILE A 187 10.15 18.46 24.93
CA ILE A 187 10.68 17.14 25.29
C ILE A 187 11.73 16.73 24.24
N GLU A 188 13.01 16.72 24.65
CA GLU A 188 14.14 16.16 23.87
C GLU A 188 14.03 14.63 23.66
N ASP A 189 13.10 13.96 24.33
CA ASP A 189 12.97 12.51 24.40
C ASP A 189 11.61 12.01 23.86
N PHE A 190 11.40 11.96 22.53
CA PHE A 190 10.26 11.22 21.97
C PHE A 190 10.66 10.24 20.84
N TYR A 191 10.68 8.96 21.26
CA TYR A 191 10.56 7.67 20.56
C TYR A 191 11.52 7.29 19.42
N PRO A 192 12.51 6.41 19.69
CA PRO A 192 13.27 5.69 18.67
C PRO A 192 12.51 4.49 18.04
N ASP A 193 11.31 4.15 18.53
CA ASP A 193 10.61 2.92 18.11
C ASP A 193 9.64 3.09 16.93
N TYR A 194 9.41 4.33 16.48
CA TYR A 194 8.71 4.62 15.23
C TYR A 194 9.69 5.11 14.18
N LEU A 195 10.54 4.19 13.70
CA LEU A 195 11.43 4.43 12.57
C LEU A 195 10.61 4.51 11.27
N TYR A 196 9.92 5.62 11.09
CA TYR A 196 9.43 6.07 9.79
C TYR A 196 10.64 6.38 8.91
N THR A 197 10.61 5.96 7.64
CA THR A 197 11.69 6.32 6.74
C THR A 197 11.50 7.76 6.26
N ALA A 198 12.59 8.52 6.12
CA ALA A 198 12.57 9.89 5.60
C ALA A 198 11.89 10.01 4.22
N ASP A 199 11.68 8.91 3.49
CA ASP A 199 10.98 8.90 2.20
C ASP A 199 9.45 8.91 2.33
N ASP A 200 8.90 8.47 3.48
CA ASP A 200 7.44 8.42 3.72
C ASP A 200 6.86 9.80 4.02
N PHE A 201 7.64 10.70 4.63
CA PHE A 201 7.22 12.07 4.91
C PHE A 201 7.49 13.04 3.73
N LYS A 202 8.45 12.74 2.84
CA LYS A 202 8.87 13.65 1.73
C LYS A 202 7.76 13.99 0.75
N ARG A 203 6.66 13.25 0.76
CA ARG A 203 5.56 13.34 -0.21
C ARG A 203 4.32 14.07 0.29
N SER A 204 4.26 14.51 1.55
CA SER A 204 3.06 15.19 2.04
C SER A 204 3.10 16.69 1.71
N ASP A 205 2.36 17.08 0.67
CA ASP A 205 2.02 18.49 0.39
C ASP A 205 1.32 19.16 1.59
N TYR A 206 0.81 18.34 2.52
CA TYR A 206 0.11 18.76 3.72
C TYR A 206 1.03 19.43 4.76
N VAL A 207 2.22 18.88 5.05
CA VAL A 207 3.17 19.52 6.00
C VAL A 207 3.64 20.86 5.46
N LEU A 208 3.86 20.94 4.14
CA LEU A 208 4.20 22.18 3.47
C LEU A 208 3.05 23.19 3.54
N LYS A 209 1.81 22.75 3.33
CA LYS A 209 0.62 23.59 3.49
C LYS A 209 0.49 24.13 4.91
N LEU A 210 0.70 23.30 5.93
CA LEU A 210 0.69 23.75 7.32
C LEU A 210 1.76 24.80 7.60
N ILE A 211 2.98 24.59 7.11
CA ILE A 211 4.05 25.59 7.24
C ILE A 211 3.62 26.91 6.59
N CYS A 212 3.02 26.87 5.40
CA CYS A 212 2.48 28.06 4.75
C CYS A 212 1.37 28.72 5.58
N ASP A 213 0.42 27.94 6.08
CA ASP A 213 -0.72 28.46 6.87
C ASP A 213 -0.25 29.11 8.18
N GLU A 214 0.71 28.53 8.89
CA GLU A 214 1.28 29.11 10.11
C GLU A 214 2.20 30.31 9.81
N TYR A 215 2.92 30.28 8.69
CA TYR A 215 3.70 31.41 8.20
C TYR A 215 2.80 32.62 7.89
N GLU A 216 1.65 32.39 7.26
CA GLU A 216 0.64 33.43 7.02
C GLU A 216 0.07 34.01 8.32
N LYS A 217 -0.11 33.18 9.35
CA LYS A 217 -0.53 33.61 10.70
C LYS A 217 0.55 34.33 11.50
N ARG A 218 1.81 34.31 11.03
CA ARG A 218 2.99 34.87 11.70
C ARG A 218 3.26 34.26 13.07
N ASP A 219 2.97 32.97 13.22
CA ASP A 219 3.34 32.21 14.41
C ASP A 219 4.78 31.68 14.25
N ALA A 220 5.74 32.46 14.73
CA ALA A 220 7.17 32.17 14.58
C ALA A 220 7.56 30.81 15.16
N GLN A 221 7.03 30.48 16.34
CA GLN A 221 7.38 29.26 17.07
C GLN A 221 6.87 28.02 16.34
N SER A 222 5.62 28.07 15.85
CA SER A 222 5.04 26.99 15.04
C SER A 222 5.79 26.80 13.73
N VAL A 223 6.20 27.88 13.05
CA VAL A 223 6.94 27.79 11.79
C VAL A 223 8.36 27.23 11.99
N GLU A 224 9.10 27.69 12.99
CA GLU A 224 10.44 27.18 13.33
C GLU A 224 10.42 25.68 13.58
N TYR A 225 9.47 25.24 14.41
CA TYR A 225 9.39 23.85 14.82
C TYR A 225 8.97 22.96 13.65
N LEU A 226 8.02 23.39 12.80
CA LEU A 226 7.66 22.65 11.59
C LEU A 226 8.83 22.55 10.59
N LEU A 227 9.66 23.59 10.49
CA LEU A 227 10.89 23.56 9.69
C LEU A 227 11.95 22.64 10.30
N TYR A 228 12.07 22.59 11.62
CA TYR A 228 12.94 21.66 12.35
C TYR A 228 12.50 20.21 12.15
N VAL A 229 11.22 19.90 12.38
CA VAL A 229 10.62 18.58 12.11
C VAL A 229 10.85 18.19 10.65
N ALA A 230 10.56 19.09 9.70
CA ALA A 230 10.85 18.86 8.30
C ALA A 230 12.33 18.56 8.02
N SER A 231 13.26 19.18 8.75
CA SER A 231 14.69 18.89 8.63
C SER A 231 15.08 17.52 9.18
N VAL A 232 14.59 17.16 10.38
CA VAL A 232 14.86 15.88 11.05
C VAL A 232 14.37 14.71 10.21
N PHE A 233 13.20 14.87 9.59
CA PHE A 233 12.61 13.85 8.71
C PHE A 233 13.08 13.94 7.24
N GLY A 234 14.04 14.82 6.90
CA GLY A 234 14.65 14.88 5.57
C GLY A 234 13.75 15.48 4.46
N LEU A 235 12.81 16.34 4.82
CA LEU A 235 11.72 16.89 3.97
C LEU A 235 12.10 18.20 3.27
N ILE A 236 13.39 18.41 3.11
CA ILE A 236 13.96 19.69 2.68
C ILE A 236 13.76 19.86 1.17
N THR A 237 12.55 20.20 0.73
CA THR A 237 12.30 20.56 -0.68
C THR A 237 12.73 22.00 -0.97
N ALA A 238 12.82 22.36 -2.26
CA ALA A 238 13.14 23.73 -2.67
C ALA A 238 12.17 24.78 -2.08
N GLN A 239 10.91 24.39 -1.85
CA GLN A 239 9.91 25.29 -1.29
C GLN A 239 10.10 25.51 0.21
N TYR A 240 10.48 24.47 0.97
CA TYR A 240 10.89 24.61 2.39
C TYR A 240 12.10 25.53 2.54
N LYS A 241 13.14 25.32 1.72
CA LYS A 241 14.33 26.18 1.72
C LYS A 241 13.98 27.64 1.43
N LYS A 242 13.04 27.89 0.51
CA LYS A 242 12.56 29.23 0.18
C LYS A 242 11.81 29.87 1.35
N ILE A 243 10.93 29.14 2.01
CA ILE A 243 10.19 29.64 3.19
C ILE A 243 11.16 29.95 4.32
N ALA A 244 12.07 29.03 4.67
CA ALA A 244 13.11 29.25 5.68
C ALA A 244 13.98 30.47 5.36
N SER A 245 14.39 30.63 4.10
CA SER A 245 15.20 31.79 3.66
C SER A 245 14.45 33.11 3.75
N ASN A 246 13.12 33.10 3.55
CA ASN A 246 12.28 34.28 3.69
C ASN A 246 12.08 34.62 5.17
N LEU A 247 11.77 33.61 6.00
CA LEU A 247 11.53 33.78 7.43
C LEU A 247 12.69 34.48 8.16
N ILE A 248 13.94 34.10 7.87
CA ILE A 248 15.15 34.73 8.45
C ILE A 248 15.22 36.24 8.14
N LYS A 249 14.59 36.71 7.05
CA LYS A 249 14.59 38.12 6.63
C LYS A 249 13.41 38.92 7.17
N GLU A 250 12.44 38.27 7.79
CA GLU A 250 11.21 38.92 8.27
C GLU A 250 11.43 39.63 9.62
N GLU A 251 11.07 40.91 9.71
CA GLU A 251 11.25 41.71 10.93
C GLU A 251 10.43 41.20 12.12
N TRP A 252 9.28 40.57 11.88
CA TRP A 252 8.43 40.01 12.95
C TRP A 252 9.04 38.77 13.59
N TYR A 253 9.90 38.07 12.84
CA TYR A 253 10.59 36.87 13.28
C TYR A 253 11.87 37.22 14.06
N GLN A 254 12.64 38.20 13.58
CA GLN A 254 13.89 38.66 14.22
C GLN A 254 13.71 39.31 15.61
N LYS A 255 12.48 39.66 16.00
CA LYS A 255 12.17 40.30 17.29
C LYS A 255 11.94 39.32 18.44
N GLN A 256 11.99 38.01 18.18
CA GLN A 256 11.88 37.01 19.23
C GLN A 256 13.25 36.85 19.92
N GLU A 257 13.40 37.43 21.11
CA GLU A 257 14.58 37.25 21.95
C GLU A 257 14.64 35.79 22.39
N GLU A 258 15.67 35.08 21.93
CA GLU A 258 16.07 33.73 22.37
C GLU A 258 15.11 32.57 22.04
N THR A 259 15.09 32.14 20.77
CA THR A 259 14.79 30.73 20.43
C THR A 259 15.92 30.09 19.61
N VAL A 260 16.20 28.84 19.95
CA VAL A 260 17.19 27.95 19.35
C VAL A 260 16.79 27.68 17.89
N SER A 261 17.19 28.49 16.89
CA SER A 261 16.87 28.13 15.50
C SER A 261 17.61 28.84 14.36
N LEU A 262 18.09 30.08 14.51
CA LEU A 262 18.69 30.81 13.37
C LEU A 262 19.85 30.06 12.70
N VAL A 263 20.66 29.33 13.49
CA VAL A 263 21.79 28.54 13.00
C VAL A 263 21.34 27.32 12.19
N ASP A 264 20.25 26.65 12.60
CA ASP A 264 19.77 25.44 11.92
C ASP A 264 18.89 25.78 10.70
N LEU A 265 18.11 26.87 10.76
CA LEU A 265 17.45 27.45 9.59
C LEU A 265 18.45 27.98 8.56
N ALA A 266 19.56 28.58 9.01
CA ALA A 266 20.65 28.97 8.14
C ALA A 266 21.29 27.77 7.44
N LYS A 267 21.54 26.65 8.15
CA LYS A 267 22.02 25.39 7.55
C LYS A 267 21.05 24.83 6.51
N LEU A 268 19.73 24.92 6.76
CA LEU A 268 18.69 24.51 5.80
C LEU A 268 18.67 25.38 4.53
N SER A 269 18.95 26.69 4.69
CA SER A 269 18.98 27.67 3.60
C SER A 269 20.25 27.63 2.73
N SER A 270 21.35 27.02 3.21
CA SER A 270 22.71 27.23 2.64
C SER A 270 23.30 26.06 1.83
N ASN A 271 22.59 24.97 1.60
CA ASN A 271 23.05 23.92 0.67
C ASN A 271 22.66 24.25 -0.78
N HIS A 272 23.61 24.89 -1.49
CA HIS A 272 23.76 24.82 -2.95
C HIS A 272 24.28 23.46 -3.38
#